data_AF-A0A6N9TTR0-F1
#
_entry.id   AF-A0A6N9TTR0-F1
#
_cell.length_a   1.000
_cell.length_b   1.000
_cell.length_c   1.000
_cell.angle_alpha   90.00
_cell.angle_beta   90.00
_cell.angle_gamma   90.00
#
_symmetry.space_group_name_H-M   'P 1'
#
loop_
_entity.id
_entity.type
_entity.pdbx_description
1 polymer ?
#
loop_
_entity_poly.entity_id
_entity_poly.type
_entity_poly.pdbx_seq_one_letter_code
_entity_poly.pdbx_strand_id
1 'polypeptide(L)' 'MTTFWSFLLVLSGLIFVHEFGHFLVARAFGIRVLKFSLGFGP' A
#
# COMPACT_ATOMS: atom_id res chain seq x y z
N MET A 1 -7.02 3.96 -24.37
CA MET A 1 -5.79 4.54 -23.76
C MET A 1 -6.07 5.15 -22.39
N THR A 2 -7.15 5.91 -22.22
CA THR A 2 -7.56 6.47 -20.91
C THR A 2 -7.78 5.40 -19.83
N THR A 3 -8.49 4.31 -20.14
CA THR A 3 -8.75 3.19 -19.22
C THR A 3 -7.49 2.55 -18.65
N PHE A 4 -6.43 2.41 -19.45
CA PHE A 4 -5.16 1.84 -19.00
C PHE A 4 -4.48 2.74 -17.95
N TRP A 5 -4.45 4.05 -18.20
CA TRP A 5 -3.90 5.02 -17.25
C TRP A 5 -4.75 5.15 -15.99
N SER A 6 -6.07 5.17 -16.14
CA SER A 6 -7.00 5.17 -15.00
C SER A 6 -6.83 3.92 -14.14
N PHE A 7 -6.67 2.75 -14.75
CA PHE A 7 -6.42 1.50 -14.05
C PHE A 7 -5.13 1.55 -13.22
N LEU A 8 -4.02 1.99 -13.82
CA LEU A 8 -2.74 2.14 -13.12
C LEU A 8 -2.82 3.11 -11.94
N LEU A 9 -3.47 4.26 -12.12
CA LEU A 9 -3.62 5.27 -11.06
C LEU A 9 -4.46 4.75 -9.89
N VAL A 10 -5.60 4.11 -10.18
CA VAL A 10 -6.48 3.58 -9.13
C VAL A 10 -5.82 2.41 -8.41
N LEU A 11 -5.22 1.47 -9.15
CA LEU A 11 -4.60 0.29 -8.57
C LEU A 11 -3.40 0.65 -7.70
N SER A 12 -2.52 1.55 -8.18
CA SER A 12 -1.36 2.02 -7.39
C SER A 12 -1.80 2.76 -6.13
N GLY A 13 -2.80 3.65 -6.23
CA GLY A 13 -3.37 4.34 -5.06
C GLY A 13 -4.01 3.40 -4.05
N LEU A 14 -4.76 2.39 -4.53
CA LEU A 14 -5.40 1.38 -3.68
C LEU A 14 -4.37 0.57 -2.90
N ILE A 15 -3.32 0.09 -3.58
CA ILE A 15 -2.23 -0.68 -2.97
C ILE A 15 -1.51 0.17 -1.91
N PHE A 16 -1.20 1.43 -2.23
CA PHE A 16 -0.58 2.36 -1.30
C PHE A 16 -1.41 2.53 -0.02
N VAL A 17 -2.70 2.81 -0.15
CA VAL A 17 -3.58 3.00 1.01
C VAL A 17 -3.72 1.70 1.81
N HIS A 18 -3.78 0.55 1.13
CA HIS A 18 -3.89 -0.76 1.78
C HIS A 18 -2.67 -1.07 2.66
N GLU A 19 -1.47 -0.99 2.09
CA GLU A 19 -0.23 -1.27 2.83
C GLU A 19 0.02 -0.22 3.91
N PHE A 20 -0.29 1.06 3.64
CA PHE A 20 -0.22 2.12 4.65
C PHE A 20 -1.17 1.87 5.83
N GLY A 21 -2.36 1.32 5.57
CA GLY A 21 -3.30 0.89 6.61
C GLY A 21 -2.69 -0.17 7.53
N HIS A 22 -2.08 -1.21 6.97
CA HIS A 22 -1.37 -2.24 7.75
C HIS A 22 -0.25 -1.64 8.59
N PHE A 23 0.54 -0.73 8.02
CA PHE A 23 1.60 -0.04 8.75
C PHE A 23 1.04 0.78 9.93
N LEU A 24 -0.04 1.52 9.70
CA LEU A 24 -0.64 2.38 10.71
C LEU A 24 -1.23 1.57 11.86
N VAL A 25 -1.92 0.47 11.54
CA VAL A 25 -2.43 -0.50 12.52
C VAL A 25 -1.28 -1.14 13.30
N ALA A 26 -0.26 -1.67 12.62
CA ALA A 26 0.90 -2.25 13.29
C ALA A 26 1.56 -1.25 14.25
N ARG A 27 1.72 0.02 13.85
CA ARG A 27 2.26 1.08 14.69
C ARG A 27 1.35 1.39 15.89
N ALA A 28 0.04 1.40 15.70
CA ALA A 28 -0.93 1.64 16.78
C ALA A 28 -0.90 0.54 17.85
N PHE A 29 -0.64 -0.71 17.46
CA PHE A 29 -0.47 -1.84 18.38
C PHE A 29 0.96 -2.02 18.91
N GLY A 30 1.87 -1.07 18.65
CA GLY A 30 3.25 -1.13 19.13
C GLY A 30 4.13 -2.18 18.42
N ILE A 31 3.66 -2.70 17.29
CA ILE A 31 4.41 -3.69 16.48
C ILE A 31 5.48 -2.94 15.69
N ARG A 32 6.74 -3.32 15.86
CA ARG A 32 7.86 -2.74 15.11
C ARG A 32 7.85 -3.26 13.67
N VAL A 33 7.53 -2.37 12.73
CA VAL A 33 7.62 -2.67 11.30
C VAL A 33 9.06 -2.47 10.82
N LEU A 34 9.71 -3.54 10.33
CA LEU A 34 11.11 -3.52 9.88
C LEU A 34 11.28 -3.07 8.43
N LYS A 35 10.28 -3.35 7.58
CA LYS A 35 10.25 -2.97 6.17
C LYS A 35 8.83 -2.63 5.77
N PHE A 36 8.68 -1.49 5.08
CA PHE A 36 7.45 -1.12 4.38
C PHE A 36 7.69 -1.39 2.90
N SER A 37 6.95 -2.34 2.33
CA SER A 37 6.95 -2.59 0.88
C SER A 37 5.77 -1.85 0.25
N LEU A 38 5.88 -1.55 -1.03
CA LEU A 38 4.84 -0.90 -1.81
C LEU A 38 4.66 -1.70 -3.11
N GLY A 39 3.59 -2.50 -3.19
CA GLY A 39 3.34 -3.42 -4.30
C GLY A 39 3.43 -4.89 -3.89
N PHE A 40 4.55 -5.53 -4.24
CA PHE A 40 4.77 -6.96 -3.96
C PHE A 40 5.85 -7.09 -2.88
N GLY A 41 5.48 -7.55 -1.69
CA GLY A 41 6.43 -8.03 -0.70
C GLY A 41 7.19 -9.27 -1.20
N PRO A 42 8.32 -9.65 -0.56
CA PRO A 42 8.99 -10.92 -0.85
C PRO A 42 8.08 -12.13 -0.61
#